data_AF-A0A3D2VBN2-F1
#
_entry.id   AF-A0A3D2VBN2-F1
#
_cell.length_a   1.000
_cell.length_b   1.000
_cell.length_c   1.000
_cell.angle_alpha   90.00
_cell.angle_beta   90.00
_cell.angle_gamma   90.00
#
_symmetry.space_group_name_H-M   'P 1'
#
loop_
_entity.id
_entity.type
_entity.pdbx_description
1 polymer ?
#
loop_
_entity_poly.entity_id
_entity_poly.type
_entity_poly.pdbx_seq_one_letter_code
_entity_poly.pdbx_strand_id
1 'polypeptide(L)'
;MDFPGQVLELDPATGKTLRTFEVGPFTRGVTLRRDESKLYVVQYYNALVSQISLDNGKVTDQWPGSRTDNLARQLVTHPTREKVYVSHIRSKITSIHGQGSIFPYVSVVDSVPGEERRRKRIPMDAFVNNQVTANPWEVDITPDGKRFYVIFGGTNDMYVCNTIDDDYRELGYVARLTPGLNPRAVRVGPNGEFFYVYTALDFTVSKFSVTDNRLIQKTKITANPLTDQVLAGKILFYSALQPMVARRWISCSSCHPDGQPDGRTWHNPEGLRNTQSFAGLRWTHPVHWSADRDEVQDFEHTIRGPLMGGSGLIKGAVDPSLKEPNRLKSDTLDALAAYTNSHDFIISPFAKDGLSDSAARGKSLFESAKTKCATCHTGPVFTDSAPVAISAFKMHDVGTGNDDESEKMGPRYDTPTLLGVYRSAPYLHHGKALTLRDVLTTENKDDKHGVTSHLSETQINDLVEFLKSLPYEDPTNDIKSSGIKAVDF
;
A
#
# COMPACT_ATOMS: atom_id res chain seq x y z
N MET A 1 -3.83 6.23 4.13
CA MET A 1 -4.61 5.26 4.93
C MET A 1 -3.90 5.15 6.26
N ASP A 2 -4.46 5.69 7.32
CA ASP A 2 -3.93 5.50 8.67
C ASP A 2 -4.81 4.44 9.32
N PHE A 3 -4.23 3.28 9.56
CA PHE A 3 -4.90 2.14 10.16
C PHE A 3 -4.41 2.05 11.61
N PRO A 4 -5.02 2.83 12.54
CA PRO A 4 -4.50 2.98 13.91
C PRO A 4 -4.56 1.67 14.71
N GLY A 5 -5.22 0.65 14.16
CA GLY A 5 -5.37 -0.62 14.82
C GLY A 5 -6.56 -0.69 15.76
N GLN A 6 -7.55 0.15 15.53
CA GLN A 6 -8.78 0.24 16.32
C GLN A 6 -9.98 -0.31 15.55
N VAL A 7 -10.87 -0.99 16.27
CA VAL A 7 -12.25 -1.24 15.83
C VAL A 7 -13.19 -0.36 16.65
N LEU A 8 -14.07 0.35 15.96
CA LEU A 8 -15.07 1.21 16.58
C LEU A 8 -16.46 0.59 16.41
N GLU A 9 -17.20 0.50 17.50
CA GLU A 9 -18.65 0.28 17.45
C GLU A 9 -19.33 1.66 17.42
N LEU A 10 -20.15 1.88 16.41
CA LEU A 10 -20.84 3.16 16.20
C LEU A 10 -22.35 2.95 16.30
N ASP A 11 -23.04 3.89 16.94
CA ASP A 11 -24.49 4.03 16.79
C ASP A 11 -24.78 4.55 15.37
N PRO A 12 -25.47 3.77 14.52
CA PRO A 12 -25.71 4.17 13.13
C PRO A 12 -26.62 5.39 12.99
N ALA A 13 -27.46 5.70 13.98
CA ALA A 13 -28.37 6.85 13.94
C ALA A 13 -27.66 8.15 14.32
N THR A 14 -26.74 8.10 15.28
CA THR A 14 -26.06 9.30 15.81
C THR A 14 -24.62 9.46 15.33
N GLY A 15 -24.01 8.39 14.81
CA GLY A 15 -22.58 8.33 14.49
C GLY A 15 -21.68 8.29 15.72
N LYS A 16 -22.25 8.24 16.93
CA LYS A 16 -21.49 8.25 18.18
C LYS A 16 -20.73 6.94 18.36
N THR A 17 -19.45 7.04 18.74
CA THR A 17 -18.68 5.89 19.18
C THR A 17 -19.20 5.36 20.52
N LEU A 18 -19.64 4.11 20.54
CA LEU A 18 -20.13 3.39 21.71
C LEU A 18 -18.98 2.69 22.44
N ARG A 19 -18.13 1.99 21.67
CA ARG A 19 -16.96 1.27 22.17
C ARG A 19 -15.80 1.36 21.18
N THR A 20 -14.59 1.27 21.70
CA THR A 20 -13.34 1.21 20.93
C THR A 20 -12.51 0.03 21.42
N PHE A 21 -12.04 -0.80 20.50
CA PHE A 21 -11.16 -1.94 20.78
C PHE A 21 -9.83 -1.76 20.07
N GLU A 22 -8.73 -1.92 20.82
CA GLU A 22 -7.38 -2.01 20.25
C GLU A 22 -7.13 -3.44 19.76
N VAL A 23 -6.99 -3.62 18.45
CA VAL A 23 -6.92 -4.93 17.79
C VAL A 23 -5.62 -5.15 17.00
N GLY A 24 -4.67 -4.22 17.13
CA GLY A 24 -3.32 -4.32 16.58
C GLY A 24 -3.11 -3.48 15.32
N PRO A 25 -1.84 -3.13 15.02
CA PRO A 25 -1.51 -2.11 14.04
C PRO A 25 -1.90 -2.52 12.62
N PHE A 26 -2.13 -1.53 11.76
CA PHE A 26 -2.45 -1.74 10.35
C PHE A 26 -3.68 -2.64 10.10
N THR A 27 -4.61 -2.72 11.04
CA THR A 27 -5.88 -3.44 10.86
C THR A 27 -6.75 -2.76 9.80
N ARG A 28 -7.27 -3.55 8.85
CA ARG A 28 -7.99 -3.03 7.68
C ARG A 28 -9.35 -3.67 7.45
N GLY A 29 -9.41 -5.00 7.38
CA GLY A 29 -10.66 -5.72 7.13
C GLY A 29 -11.32 -6.12 8.44
N VAL A 30 -12.65 -6.12 8.47
CA VAL A 30 -13.45 -6.51 9.64
C VAL A 30 -14.70 -7.25 9.16
N THR A 31 -15.06 -8.34 9.83
CA THR A 31 -16.35 -9.00 9.63
C THR A 31 -16.89 -9.50 10.96
N LEU A 32 -18.21 -9.53 11.06
CA LEU A 32 -18.92 -10.16 12.15
C LEU A 32 -19.57 -11.45 11.65
N ARG A 33 -19.55 -12.51 12.46
CA ARG A 33 -20.35 -13.70 12.18
C ARG A 33 -21.83 -13.34 12.19
N ARG A 34 -22.65 -14.04 11.39
CA ARG A 34 -24.09 -13.74 11.24
C ARG A 34 -24.89 -13.78 12.55
N ASP A 35 -24.47 -14.62 13.50
CA ASP A 35 -25.07 -14.72 14.83
C ASP A 35 -24.53 -13.68 15.83
N GLU A 36 -23.68 -12.77 15.36
CA GLU A 36 -23.01 -11.72 16.13
C GLU A 36 -22.15 -12.25 17.28
N SER A 37 -21.78 -13.54 17.26
CA SER A 37 -21.02 -14.15 18.36
C SER A 37 -19.51 -13.93 18.27
N LYS A 38 -18.97 -13.67 17.08
CA LYS A 38 -17.53 -13.58 16.81
C LYS A 38 -17.20 -12.46 15.83
N LEU A 39 -16.27 -11.60 16.22
CA LEU A 39 -15.70 -10.53 15.40
C LEU A 39 -14.33 -10.97 14.89
N TYR A 40 -14.06 -10.77 13.60
CA TYR A 40 -12.75 -11.05 13.01
C TYR A 40 -12.20 -9.79 12.36
N VAL A 41 -10.90 -9.60 12.50
CA VAL A 41 -10.14 -8.53 11.85
C VAL A 41 -8.94 -9.07 11.12
N VAL A 42 -8.47 -8.38 10.08
CA VAL A 42 -7.22 -8.69 9.38
C VAL A 42 -6.27 -7.50 9.33
N GLN A 43 -5.00 -7.77 9.62
CA GLN A 43 -3.91 -6.80 9.46
C GLN A 43 -3.43 -6.74 8.01
N TYR A 44 -3.20 -5.51 7.54
CA TYR A 44 -2.94 -5.19 6.14
C TYR A 44 -1.64 -5.79 5.61
N TYR A 45 -0.51 -5.64 6.29
CA TYR A 45 0.81 -6.01 5.73
C TYR A 45 1.24 -7.46 5.92
N ASN A 46 0.65 -8.19 6.87
CA ASN A 46 1.04 -9.57 7.21
C ASN A 46 -0.11 -10.58 7.12
N ALA A 47 -1.31 -10.10 6.77
CA ALA A 47 -2.52 -10.91 6.69
C ALA A 47 -2.86 -11.69 7.98
N LEU A 48 -2.43 -11.22 9.16
CA LEU A 48 -2.80 -11.80 10.45
C LEU A 48 -4.30 -11.64 10.65
N VAL A 49 -5.02 -12.75 10.77
CA VAL A 49 -6.43 -12.73 11.18
C VAL A 49 -6.49 -12.90 12.69
N SER A 50 -7.25 -12.03 13.36
CA SER A 50 -7.50 -12.13 14.80
C SER A 50 -8.98 -12.22 15.06
N GLN A 51 -9.38 -13.15 15.92
CA GLN A 51 -10.73 -13.19 16.48
C GLN A 51 -10.76 -12.33 17.74
N ILE A 52 -11.76 -11.47 17.85
CA ILE A 52 -11.94 -10.51 18.94
C ILE A 52 -13.22 -10.84 19.69
N SER A 53 -13.15 -10.92 21.02
CA SER A 53 -14.34 -11.00 21.88
C SER A 53 -15.07 -9.66 21.85
N LEU A 54 -16.38 -9.70 21.58
CA LEU A 54 -17.22 -8.52 21.64
C LEU A 54 -17.49 -8.04 23.08
N ASP A 55 -17.28 -8.87 24.10
CA ASP A 55 -17.55 -8.49 25.48
C ASP A 55 -16.50 -7.51 26.03
N ASN A 56 -15.23 -7.77 25.70
CA ASN A 56 -14.10 -7.05 26.29
C ASN A 56 -13.04 -6.57 25.28
N GLY A 57 -13.25 -6.81 23.97
CA GLY A 57 -12.32 -6.38 22.92
C GLY A 57 -11.01 -7.16 22.85
N LYS A 58 -10.83 -8.21 23.66
CA LYS A 58 -9.59 -8.98 23.68
C LYS A 58 -9.53 -9.94 22.51
N VAL A 59 -8.32 -10.13 21.99
CA VAL A 59 -8.01 -11.18 21.03
C VAL A 59 -8.20 -12.54 21.71
N THR A 60 -9.02 -13.41 21.14
CA THR A 60 -9.30 -14.77 21.65
C THR A 60 -8.62 -15.87 20.85
N ASP A 61 -8.27 -15.61 19.59
CA ASP A 61 -7.56 -16.55 18.71
C ASP A 61 -6.91 -15.79 17.54
N GLN A 62 -5.89 -16.38 16.92
CA GLN A 62 -5.13 -15.77 15.83
C GLN A 62 -4.65 -16.79 14.80
N TRP A 63 -4.68 -16.38 13.53
CA TRP A 63 -4.19 -17.17 12.39
C TRP A 63 -3.17 -16.36 11.60
N PRO A 64 -1.86 -16.54 11.88
CA PRO A 64 -0.81 -15.79 11.21
C PRO A 64 -0.78 -16.08 9.71
N GLY A 65 -0.42 -15.05 8.93
CA GLY A 65 -0.09 -15.21 7.51
C GLY A 65 1.29 -15.84 7.33
N SER A 66 1.58 -16.28 6.11
CA SER A 66 2.95 -16.57 5.73
C SER A 66 3.79 -15.28 5.75
N ARG A 67 5.11 -15.40 5.96
CA ARG A 67 6.05 -14.26 5.87
C ARG A 67 5.95 -13.48 4.55
N THR A 68 5.45 -14.13 3.50
CA THR A 68 5.27 -13.54 2.16
C THR A 68 3.86 -13.02 1.90
N ASP A 69 2.87 -13.31 2.75
CA ASP A 69 1.52 -12.78 2.59
C ASP A 69 1.53 -11.27 2.91
N ASN A 70 0.93 -10.48 2.03
CA ASN A 70 0.94 -9.02 2.10
C ASN A 70 -0.38 -8.42 1.60
N LEU A 71 -0.62 -7.16 1.94
CA LEU A 71 -1.77 -6.33 1.51
C LEU A 71 -3.12 -7.05 1.61
N ALA A 72 -3.42 -7.64 2.77
CA ALA A 72 -4.73 -8.23 3.06
C ALA A 72 -5.80 -7.15 3.19
N ARG A 73 -6.82 -7.23 2.35
CA ARG A 73 -7.79 -6.12 2.18
C ARG A 73 -9.02 -6.29 3.05
N GLN A 74 -9.79 -7.33 2.78
CA GLN A 74 -11.08 -7.60 3.41
C GLN A 74 -11.23 -9.09 3.69
N LEU A 75 -12.15 -9.40 4.60
CA LEU A 75 -12.47 -10.76 5.00
C LEU A 75 -13.99 -10.93 5.18
N VAL A 76 -14.47 -12.16 5.02
CA VAL A 76 -15.89 -12.51 5.22
C VAL A 76 -16.02 -13.87 5.91
N THR A 77 -16.94 -13.99 6.84
CA THR A 77 -17.28 -15.26 7.51
C THR A 77 -18.30 -16.04 6.68
N HIS A 78 -18.16 -17.37 6.62
CA HIS A 78 -19.24 -18.22 6.15
C HIS A 78 -20.45 -18.12 7.09
N PRO A 79 -21.70 -18.08 6.60
CA PRO A 79 -22.88 -17.87 7.45
C PRO A 79 -23.24 -19.05 8.36
N THR A 80 -22.59 -20.21 8.22
CA THR A 80 -22.97 -21.47 8.89
C THR A 80 -21.77 -22.32 9.27
N ARG A 81 -20.77 -22.42 8.40
CA ARG A 81 -19.49 -23.10 8.66
C ARG A 81 -18.52 -22.19 9.42
N GLU A 82 -17.62 -22.77 10.20
CA GLU A 82 -16.56 -22.08 10.95
C GLU A 82 -15.40 -21.73 10.01
N LYS A 83 -15.68 -20.91 8.99
CA LYS A 83 -14.71 -20.51 7.96
C LYS A 83 -14.68 -19.00 7.78
N VAL A 84 -13.48 -18.45 7.61
CA VAL A 84 -13.25 -17.04 7.28
C VAL A 84 -12.41 -16.95 6.02
N TYR A 85 -12.87 -16.21 5.02
CA TYR A 85 -12.19 -16.01 3.75
C TYR A 85 -11.52 -14.64 3.72
N VAL A 86 -10.28 -14.55 3.24
CA VAL A 86 -9.49 -13.31 3.24
C VAL A 86 -8.85 -13.09 1.87
N SER A 87 -9.08 -11.95 1.23
CA SER A 87 -8.38 -11.56 0.01
C SER A 87 -7.07 -10.85 0.31
N HIS A 88 -5.98 -11.29 -0.29
CA HIS A 88 -4.66 -10.67 -0.12
C HIS A 88 -3.74 -11.00 -1.30
N ILE A 89 -2.53 -10.44 -1.30
CA ILE A 89 -1.46 -10.88 -2.21
C ILE A 89 -0.39 -11.66 -1.45
N ARG A 90 0.48 -12.31 -2.21
CA ARG A 90 1.79 -12.75 -1.74
C ARG A 90 2.85 -11.90 -2.43
N SER A 91 3.75 -11.31 -1.66
CA SER A 91 4.93 -10.56 -2.12
C SER A 91 6.19 -11.42 -1.90
N LYS A 92 6.68 -12.05 -2.95
CA LYS A 92 7.99 -12.72 -2.99
C LYS A 92 9.05 -11.72 -3.42
N ILE A 93 9.78 -11.20 -2.44
CA ILE A 93 10.73 -10.09 -2.62
C ILE A 93 12.00 -10.43 -3.39
N THR A 94 12.29 -11.72 -3.64
CA THR A 94 13.53 -12.19 -4.28
C THR A 94 13.43 -12.36 -5.79
N SER A 95 12.30 -11.99 -6.40
CA SER A 95 12.11 -12.05 -7.84
C SER A 95 11.98 -10.64 -8.42
N ILE A 96 12.61 -10.42 -9.56
CA ILE A 96 12.67 -9.13 -10.25
C ILE A 96 11.58 -8.95 -11.32
N HIS A 97 10.70 -9.94 -11.50
CA HIS A 97 9.66 -9.95 -12.52
C HIS A 97 8.28 -10.23 -11.91
N GLY A 98 7.23 -9.53 -12.36
CA GLY A 98 5.89 -9.59 -11.76
C GLY A 98 5.35 -11.02 -11.60
N GLN A 99 5.56 -11.90 -12.58
CA GLN A 99 5.14 -13.31 -12.54
C GLN A 99 5.76 -14.14 -11.41
N GLY A 100 6.91 -13.71 -10.88
CA GLY A 100 7.62 -14.40 -9.81
C GLY A 100 7.48 -13.71 -8.46
N SER A 101 6.92 -12.50 -8.44
CA SER A 101 6.96 -11.60 -7.28
C SER A 101 5.61 -11.43 -6.62
N ILE A 102 4.54 -11.18 -7.38
CA ILE A 102 3.22 -10.84 -6.84
C ILE A 102 2.20 -11.90 -7.24
N PHE A 103 1.48 -12.46 -6.28
CA PHE A 103 0.48 -13.49 -6.55
C PHE A 103 -0.84 -13.19 -5.84
N PRO A 104 -1.98 -13.31 -6.53
CA PRO A 104 -3.29 -13.11 -5.94
C PRO A 104 -3.72 -14.34 -5.11
N TYR A 105 -4.23 -14.12 -3.90
CA TYR A 105 -4.72 -15.20 -3.04
C TYR A 105 -6.08 -14.88 -2.41
N VAL A 106 -6.85 -15.94 -2.21
CA VAL A 106 -7.85 -16.02 -1.15
C VAL A 106 -7.37 -17.04 -0.13
N SER A 107 -7.18 -16.60 1.12
CA SER A 107 -6.96 -17.52 2.25
C SER A 107 -8.28 -17.97 2.84
N VAL A 108 -8.34 -19.22 3.29
CA VAL A 108 -9.43 -19.78 4.11
C VAL A 108 -8.85 -20.08 5.48
N VAL A 109 -9.44 -19.48 6.51
CA VAL A 109 -9.16 -19.73 7.92
C VAL A 109 -10.25 -20.65 8.46
N ASP A 110 -9.82 -21.68 9.18
CA ASP A 110 -10.71 -22.56 9.95
C ASP A 110 -10.80 -22.04 11.39
N SER A 111 -11.99 -21.58 11.78
CA SER A 111 -12.21 -21.00 13.10
C SER A 111 -12.66 -22.02 14.16
N VAL A 112 -12.67 -23.32 13.84
CA VAL A 112 -12.84 -24.37 14.85
C VAL A 112 -11.61 -24.36 15.76
N PRO A 113 -11.79 -24.41 17.10
CA PRO A 113 -10.66 -24.56 18.02
C PRO A 113 -9.88 -25.85 17.76
N GLY A 114 -8.55 -25.77 17.66
CA GLY A 114 -7.70 -26.94 17.42
C GLY A 114 -6.23 -26.58 17.21
N GLU A 115 -5.37 -27.59 17.37
CA GLU A 115 -3.89 -27.45 17.29
C GLU A 115 -3.33 -27.59 15.86
N GLU A 116 -4.15 -28.02 14.90
CA GLU A 116 -3.71 -28.22 13.51
C GLU A 116 -3.50 -26.91 12.72
N ARG A 117 -2.99 -27.02 11.50
CA ARG A 117 -2.87 -25.89 10.58
C ARG A 117 -4.26 -25.44 10.11
N ARG A 118 -4.81 -24.45 10.80
CA ARG A 118 -6.14 -23.85 10.56
C ARG A 118 -6.17 -22.74 9.50
N ARG A 119 -5.25 -22.76 8.54
CA ARG A 119 -5.20 -21.79 7.44
C ARG A 119 -4.65 -22.35 6.13
N LYS A 120 -5.42 -22.16 5.07
CA LYS A 120 -5.13 -22.58 3.70
C LYS A 120 -5.12 -21.40 2.74
N ARG A 121 -4.28 -21.47 1.70
CA ARG A 121 -4.21 -20.47 0.62
C ARG A 121 -4.70 -21.08 -0.69
N ILE A 122 -5.57 -20.37 -1.39
CA ILE A 122 -6.05 -20.72 -2.72
C ILE A 122 -5.43 -19.71 -3.71
N PRO A 123 -4.47 -20.12 -4.56
CA PRO A 123 -3.87 -19.25 -5.56
C PRO A 123 -4.89 -18.89 -6.63
N MET A 124 -5.17 -17.61 -6.80
CA MET A 124 -6.19 -17.13 -7.76
C MET A 124 -5.68 -17.09 -9.20
N ASP A 125 -4.36 -17.12 -9.40
CA ASP A 125 -3.70 -17.19 -10.71
C ASP A 125 -3.86 -18.57 -11.37
N ALA A 126 -3.82 -19.65 -10.59
CA ALA A 126 -4.01 -21.02 -11.06
C ALA A 126 -5.46 -21.51 -10.95
N PHE A 127 -6.37 -20.65 -10.46
CA PHE A 127 -7.75 -21.05 -10.16
C PHE A 127 -8.58 -21.35 -11.41
N VAL A 128 -8.26 -20.71 -12.55
CA VAL A 128 -8.98 -20.86 -13.83
C VAL A 128 -7.98 -21.01 -14.97
N ASN A 129 -7.52 -22.23 -15.25
CA ASN A 129 -6.63 -22.53 -16.40
C ASN A 129 -5.45 -21.53 -16.54
N ASN A 130 -4.82 -21.13 -15.42
CA ASN A 130 -3.74 -20.15 -15.37
C ASN A 130 -4.11 -18.72 -15.85
N GLN A 131 -5.39 -18.34 -15.82
CA GLN A 131 -5.83 -16.97 -16.03
C GLN A 131 -5.39 -16.10 -14.86
N VAL A 132 -4.36 -15.29 -15.10
CA VAL A 132 -3.79 -14.40 -14.09
C VAL A 132 -4.73 -13.23 -13.80
N THR A 133 -4.95 -12.99 -12.50
CA THR A 133 -5.60 -11.81 -11.95
C THR A 133 -4.62 -11.04 -11.06
N ALA A 134 -4.91 -9.78 -10.74
CA ALA A 134 -4.06 -8.99 -9.85
C ALA A 134 -4.86 -8.12 -8.88
N ASN A 135 -4.20 -7.83 -7.75
CA ASN A 135 -4.73 -7.01 -6.67
C ASN A 135 -6.12 -7.47 -6.20
N PRO A 136 -6.26 -8.69 -5.63
CA PRO A 136 -7.50 -9.12 -4.97
C PRO A 136 -7.91 -8.07 -3.96
N TRP A 137 -9.14 -7.60 -4.07
CA TRP A 137 -9.58 -6.43 -3.32
C TRP A 137 -10.59 -6.77 -2.24
N GLU A 138 -11.62 -7.53 -2.60
CA GLU A 138 -12.67 -7.88 -1.67
C GLU A 138 -13.28 -9.23 -2.02
N VAL A 139 -13.88 -9.84 -1.01
CA VAL A 139 -14.62 -11.09 -1.07
C VAL A 139 -15.97 -10.91 -0.39
N ASP A 140 -16.99 -11.63 -0.86
CA ASP A 140 -18.26 -11.75 -0.15
C ASP A 140 -18.96 -13.07 -0.47
N ILE A 141 -19.92 -13.46 0.36
CA ILE A 141 -20.62 -14.75 0.28
C ILE A 141 -22.14 -14.55 0.43
N THR A 142 -22.94 -15.37 -0.26
CA THR A 142 -24.40 -15.31 -0.11
C THR A 142 -24.84 -15.72 1.30
N PRO A 143 -26.02 -15.23 1.76
CA PRO A 143 -26.56 -15.60 3.07
C PRO A 143 -26.82 -17.10 3.29
N ASP A 144 -27.06 -17.86 2.20
CA ASP A 144 -27.18 -19.32 2.23
C ASP A 144 -25.83 -20.04 2.23
N GLY A 145 -24.74 -19.29 2.11
CA GLY A 145 -23.37 -19.76 2.10
C GLY A 145 -22.93 -20.39 0.79
N LYS A 146 -23.75 -20.45 -0.27
CA LYS A 146 -23.47 -21.28 -1.46
C LYS A 146 -22.70 -20.58 -2.58
N ARG A 147 -22.85 -19.26 -2.75
CA ARG A 147 -22.11 -18.48 -3.76
C ARG A 147 -21.09 -17.60 -3.07
N PHE A 148 -19.90 -17.56 -3.66
CA PHE A 148 -18.77 -16.77 -3.19
C PHE A 148 -18.27 -15.90 -4.34
N TYR A 149 -17.83 -14.70 -4.00
CA TYR A 149 -17.39 -13.69 -4.94
C TYR A 149 -16.01 -13.18 -4.53
N VAL A 150 -15.13 -13.00 -5.52
CA VAL A 150 -13.84 -12.31 -5.34
C VAL A 150 -13.60 -11.35 -6.49
N ILE A 151 -13.15 -10.14 -6.18
CA ILE A 151 -12.85 -9.09 -7.17
C ILE A 151 -11.36 -8.76 -7.20
N PHE A 152 -10.87 -8.40 -8.39
CA PHE A 152 -9.47 -8.14 -8.69
C PHE A 152 -9.31 -6.75 -9.30
N GLY A 153 -8.86 -5.81 -8.48
CA GLY A 153 -8.78 -4.39 -8.85
C GLY A 153 -7.79 -4.12 -9.98
N GLY A 154 -6.74 -4.94 -10.12
CA GLY A 154 -5.68 -4.74 -11.09
C GLY A 154 -6.07 -5.16 -12.50
N THR A 155 -6.86 -6.23 -12.61
CA THR A 155 -7.25 -6.81 -13.90
C THR A 155 -8.71 -6.57 -14.27
N ASN A 156 -9.45 -5.83 -13.43
CA ASN A 156 -10.87 -5.55 -13.58
C ASN A 156 -11.75 -6.81 -13.58
N ASP A 157 -11.25 -7.90 -13.01
CA ASP A 157 -11.93 -9.19 -13.00
C ASP A 157 -12.75 -9.40 -11.74
N MET A 158 -13.76 -10.26 -11.85
CA MET A 158 -14.49 -10.82 -10.75
C MET A 158 -14.68 -12.31 -11.00
N TYR A 159 -14.38 -13.16 -10.02
CA TYR A 159 -14.75 -14.57 -10.05
C TYR A 159 -16.00 -14.80 -9.22
N VAL A 160 -16.92 -15.56 -9.81
CA VAL A 160 -18.09 -16.16 -9.17
C VAL A 160 -17.75 -17.61 -8.91
N CYS A 161 -17.95 -18.04 -7.67
CA CYS A 161 -17.62 -19.38 -7.20
C CYS A 161 -18.82 -19.98 -6.47
N ASN A 162 -18.85 -21.31 -6.41
CA ASN A 162 -19.54 -22.04 -5.37
C ASN A 162 -18.63 -22.18 -4.16
N THR A 163 -19.21 -22.19 -2.97
CA THR A 163 -18.54 -22.82 -1.84
C THR A 163 -18.74 -24.33 -1.92
N ILE A 164 -17.73 -25.07 -1.49
CA ILE A 164 -17.74 -26.52 -1.42
C ILE A 164 -17.53 -26.87 0.04
N ASP A 165 -18.41 -27.70 0.59
CA ASP A 165 -18.27 -28.23 1.94
C ASP A 165 -17.24 -29.36 1.97
N ASP A 166 -15.99 -28.96 1.77
CA ASP A 166 -14.81 -29.80 1.65
C ASP A 166 -13.60 -28.95 2.02
N ASP A 167 -12.94 -29.32 3.12
CA ASP A 167 -11.75 -28.64 3.65
C ASP A 167 -10.57 -28.62 2.64
N TYR A 168 -10.63 -29.47 1.61
CA TYR A 168 -9.62 -29.51 0.56
C TYR A 168 -9.90 -28.54 -0.59
N ARG A 169 -11.12 -28.36 -1.08
CA ARG A 169 -11.36 -27.48 -2.23
C ARG A 169 -11.85 -26.10 -1.84
N GLU A 170 -12.77 -26.03 -0.89
CA GLU A 170 -13.45 -24.82 -0.38
C GLU A 170 -14.20 -23.96 -1.41
N LEU A 171 -13.61 -23.67 -2.58
CA LEU A 171 -14.17 -22.85 -3.64
C LEU A 171 -14.12 -23.60 -4.98
N GLY A 172 -15.23 -23.57 -5.72
CA GLY A 172 -15.32 -24.07 -7.09
C GLY A 172 -15.69 -22.95 -8.06
N TYR A 173 -14.90 -22.75 -9.11
CA TYR A 173 -15.15 -21.72 -10.12
C TYR A 173 -16.49 -21.96 -10.84
N VAL A 174 -17.24 -20.87 -11.10
CA VAL A 174 -18.50 -20.87 -11.86
C VAL A 174 -18.38 -19.97 -13.08
N ALA A 175 -17.99 -18.71 -12.88
CA ALA A 175 -17.94 -17.72 -13.95
C ALA A 175 -16.94 -16.61 -13.66
N ARG A 176 -16.54 -15.90 -14.71
CA ARG A 176 -15.76 -14.67 -14.65
C ARG A 176 -16.58 -13.53 -15.22
N LEU A 177 -16.61 -12.42 -14.50
CA LEU A 177 -17.26 -11.17 -14.91
C LEU A 177 -16.22 -10.06 -15.01
N THR A 178 -16.56 -8.99 -15.73
CA THR A 178 -15.75 -7.76 -15.83
C THR A 178 -16.64 -6.56 -15.46
N PRO A 179 -16.80 -6.27 -14.15
CA PRO A 179 -17.83 -5.33 -13.68
C PRO A 179 -17.55 -3.86 -13.99
N GLY A 180 -16.31 -3.50 -14.33
CA GLY A 180 -15.85 -2.14 -14.65
C GLY A 180 -14.44 -1.88 -14.13
N LEU A 181 -13.96 -0.64 -14.24
CA LEU A 181 -12.58 -0.30 -13.89
C LEU A 181 -12.33 -0.28 -12.37
N ASN A 182 -11.28 -0.97 -11.95
CA ASN A 182 -10.79 -1.10 -10.59
C ASN A 182 -11.92 -1.41 -9.58
N PRO A 183 -12.53 -2.61 -9.66
CA PRO A 183 -13.51 -3.04 -8.69
C PRO A 183 -12.87 -3.09 -7.31
N ARG A 184 -13.46 -2.38 -6.35
CA ARG A 184 -12.96 -2.26 -4.97
C ARG A 184 -13.96 -2.65 -3.90
N ALA A 185 -15.23 -2.90 -4.27
CA ALA A 185 -16.12 -3.55 -3.33
C ALA A 185 -17.11 -4.52 -3.98
N VAL A 186 -17.47 -5.59 -3.26
CA VAL A 186 -18.55 -6.51 -3.61
C VAL A 186 -19.41 -6.79 -2.38
N ARG A 187 -20.74 -6.65 -2.50
CA ARG A 187 -21.69 -6.95 -1.42
C ARG A 187 -22.90 -7.71 -1.92
N VAL A 188 -23.25 -8.80 -1.27
CA VAL A 188 -24.48 -9.56 -1.52
C VAL A 188 -25.62 -8.99 -0.67
N GLY A 189 -26.78 -8.82 -1.29
CA GLY A 189 -27.98 -8.40 -0.57
C GLY A 189 -28.44 -9.44 0.46
N PRO A 190 -29.12 -9.03 1.54
CA PRO A 190 -29.52 -9.93 2.63
C PRO A 190 -30.53 -11.00 2.20
N ASN A 191 -31.27 -10.78 1.11
CA ASN A 191 -32.18 -11.77 0.52
C ASN A 191 -31.48 -12.76 -0.42
N GLY A 192 -30.20 -12.56 -0.73
CA GLY A 192 -29.42 -13.42 -1.63
C GLY A 192 -29.82 -13.36 -3.11
N GLU A 193 -30.67 -12.42 -3.53
CA GLU A 193 -31.14 -12.32 -4.92
C GLU A 193 -30.19 -11.51 -5.80
N PHE A 194 -29.54 -10.51 -5.22
CA PHE A 194 -28.67 -9.58 -5.93
C PHE A 194 -27.33 -9.40 -5.22
N PHE A 195 -26.29 -9.10 -5.99
CA PHE A 195 -25.04 -8.59 -5.48
C PHE A 195 -24.67 -7.27 -6.18
N TYR A 196 -23.86 -6.46 -5.50
CA TYR A 196 -23.50 -5.11 -5.91
C TYR A 196 -21.99 -5.00 -5.98
N VAL A 197 -21.48 -4.40 -7.05
CA VAL A 197 -20.04 -4.18 -7.24
C VAL A 197 -19.76 -2.69 -7.38
N TYR A 198 -18.90 -2.15 -6.52
CA TYR A 198 -18.38 -0.80 -6.63
C TYR A 198 -17.10 -0.79 -7.48
N THR A 199 -17.10 0.03 -8.51
CA THR A 199 -15.97 0.24 -9.43
C THR A 199 -15.43 1.65 -9.24
N ALA A 200 -14.25 1.75 -8.65
CA ALA A 200 -13.74 2.99 -8.10
C ALA A 200 -13.30 4.00 -9.17
N LEU A 201 -12.88 3.51 -10.34
CA LEU A 201 -12.44 4.36 -11.45
C LEU A 201 -13.53 4.61 -12.50
N ASP A 202 -14.66 3.89 -12.42
CA ASP A 202 -15.89 4.24 -13.14
C ASP A 202 -16.81 5.17 -12.31
N PHE A 203 -16.59 5.25 -11.00
CA PHE A 203 -17.46 5.90 -10.02
C PHE A 203 -18.89 5.37 -10.06
N THR A 204 -19.04 4.04 -10.17
CA THR A 204 -20.36 3.39 -10.32
C THR A 204 -20.55 2.21 -9.37
N VAL A 205 -21.81 1.95 -9.03
CA VAL A 205 -22.25 0.70 -8.42
C VAL A 205 -23.09 -0.07 -9.44
N SER A 206 -22.69 -1.31 -9.69
CA SER A 206 -23.38 -2.23 -10.61
C SER A 206 -24.12 -3.29 -9.82
N LYS A 207 -25.43 -3.44 -10.04
CA LYS A 207 -26.30 -4.46 -9.46
C LYS A 207 -26.40 -5.65 -10.41
N PHE A 208 -26.15 -6.84 -9.90
CA PHE A 208 -26.23 -8.10 -10.64
C PHE A 208 -27.18 -9.08 -9.96
N SER A 209 -27.80 -9.95 -10.74
CA SER A 209 -28.58 -11.10 -10.24
C SER A 209 -27.65 -12.22 -9.79
N VAL A 210 -27.92 -12.83 -8.63
CA VAL A 210 -27.16 -13.97 -8.09
C VAL A 210 -27.44 -15.26 -8.88
N THR A 211 -28.65 -15.39 -9.44
CA THR A 211 -29.10 -16.62 -10.12
C THR A 211 -28.35 -16.87 -11.42
N ASP A 212 -28.19 -15.83 -12.23
CA ASP A 212 -27.66 -15.90 -13.61
C ASP A 212 -26.47 -14.96 -13.87
N ASN A 213 -26.00 -14.22 -12.85
CA ASN A 213 -24.92 -13.23 -12.94
C ASN A 213 -25.19 -12.07 -13.90
N ARG A 214 -26.45 -11.86 -14.30
CA ARG A 214 -26.81 -10.80 -15.25
C ARG A 214 -26.72 -9.43 -14.60
N LEU A 215 -26.10 -8.48 -15.29
CA LEU A 215 -26.15 -7.06 -14.92
C LEU A 215 -27.61 -6.55 -15.03
N ILE A 216 -28.13 -6.06 -13.91
CA ILE A 216 -29.50 -5.52 -13.80
C ILE A 216 -29.48 -4.00 -13.97
N GLN A 217 -28.52 -3.34 -13.32
CA GLN A 217 -28.44 -1.89 -13.30
C GLN A 217 -27.01 -1.43 -13.05
N LYS A 218 -26.60 -0.32 -13.66
CA LYS A 218 -25.35 0.39 -13.36
C LYS A 218 -25.69 1.84 -13.01
N THR A 219 -25.26 2.29 -11.83
CA THR A 219 -25.61 3.61 -11.30
C THR A 219 -24.33 4.40 -11.04
N LYS A 220 -24.22 5.61 -11.61
CA LYS A 220 -23.16 6.57 -11.27
C LYS A 220 -23.43 7.11 -9.86
N ILE A 221 -22.45 7.01 -8.96
CA ILE A 221 -22.65 7.37 -7.55
C ILE A 221 -22.03 8.71 -7.16
N THR A 222 -21.06 9.20 -7.92
CA THR A 222 -20.39 10.49 -7.65
C THR A 222 -19.75 11.06 -8.91
N ALA A 223 -19.49 12.37 -8.91
CA ALA A 223 -18.68 13.04 -9.92
C ALA A 223 -17.18 12.71 -9.73
N ASN A 224 -16.39 12.78 -10.81
CA ASN A 224 -14.94 12.67 -10.72
C ASN A 224 -14.39 13.93 -10.03
N PRO A 225 -13.65 13.82 -8.91
CA PRO A 225 -13.04 14.97 -8.26
C PRO A 225 -11.68 15.38 -8.87
N LEU A 226 -11.14 14.57 -9.80
CA LEU A 226 -9.81 14.78 -10.40
C LEU A 226 -9.95 15.43 -11.78
N THR A 227 -8.86 16.04 -12.28
CA THR A 227 -8.77 16.39 -13.70
C THR A 227 -8.75 15.11 -14.56
N ASP A 228 -9.10 15.23 -15.83
CA ASP A 228 -9.13 14.08 -16.75
C ASP A 228 -7.73 13.46 -16.92
N GLN A 229 -6.67 14.27 -16.94
CA GLN A 229 -5.28 13.82 -17.01
C GLN A 229 -4.90 12.99 -15.77
N VAL A 230 -5.20 13.49 -14.56
CA VAL A 230 -4.89 12.77 -13.32
C VAL A 230 -5.71 11.48 -13.21
N LEU A 231 -6.98 11.49 -13.65
CA LEU A 231 -7.79 10.26 -13.71
C LEU A 231 -7.21 9.24 -14.69
N ALA A 232 -6.78 9.67 -15.89
CA ALA A 232 -6.16 8.79 -16.88
C ALA A 232 -4.89 8.13 -16.33
N GLY A 233 -4.03 8.92 -15.66
CA GLY A 233 -2.85 8.40 -14.97
C GLY A 233 -3.19 7.41 -13.87
N LYS A 234 -4.22 7.72 -13.08
CA LYS A 234 -4.72 6.82 -12.03
C LYS A 234 -5.20 5.49 -12.62
N ILE A 235 -5.92 5.50 -13.74
CA ILE A 235 -6.35 4.27 -14.42
C ILE A 235 -5.15 3.41 -14.82
N LEU A 236 -4.10 4.01 -15.39
CA LEU A 236 -2.87 3.29 -15.75
C LEU A 236 -2.15 2.75 -14.52
N PHE A 237 -2.06 3.53 -13.45
CA PHE A 237 -1.38 3.16 -12.21
C PHE A 237 -1.94 1.89 -11.54
N TYR A 238 -3.26 1.72 -11.58
CA TYR A 238 -3.93 0.53 -11.04
C TYR A 238 -4.07 -0.59 -12.08
N SER A 239 -3.65 -0.40 -13.33
CA SER A 239 -3.83 -1.39 -14.39
C SER A 239 -2.73 -2.45 -14.37
N ALA A 240 -3.15 -3.72 -14.33
CA ALA A 240 -2.35 -4.89 -14.64
C ALA A 240 -2.65 -5.39 -16.07
N LEU A 241 -3.01 -4.50 -16.99
CA LEU A 241 -3.31 -4.84 -18.38
C LEU A 241 -2.33 -4.13 -19.32
N GLN A 242 -2.22 -4.59 -20.57
CA GLN A 242 -1.50 -3.84 -21.60
C GLN A 242 -2.12 -2.43 -21.77
N PRO A 243 -1.33 -1.38 -22.04
CA PRO A 243 0.11 -1.41 -22.35
C PRO A 243 1.05 -1.50 -21.13
N MET A 244 0.52 -1.47 -19.91
CA MET A 244 1.32 -1.40 -18.68
C MET A 244 2.02 -2.73 -18.38
N VAL A 245 1.33 -3.86 -18.54
CA VAL A 245 1.84 -5.17 -18.10
C VAL A 245 1.46 -6.25 -19.10
N ALA A 246 2.43 -7.09 -19.52
CA ALA A 246 2.14 -8.16 -20.48
C ALA A 246 1.39 -9.35 -19.90
N ARG A 247 1.68 -9.72 -18.64
CA ARG A 247 1.24 -11.00 -18.06
C ARG A 247 0.25 -10.86 -16.91
N ARG A 248 -0.28 -9.67 -16.66
CA ARG A 248 -1.34 -9.37 -15.69
C ARG A 248 -1.04 -9.56 -14.21
N TRP A 249 0.19 -9.88 -13.82
CA TRP A 249 0.54 -10.22 -12.42
C TRP A 249 0.64 -9.04 -11.46
N ILE A 250 0.89 -7.84 -11.99
CA ILE A 250 1.32 -6.69 -11.21
C ILE A 250 0.66 -5.42 -11.75
N SER A 251 0.47 -4.43 -10.90
CA SER A 251 0.25 -3.03 -11.26
C SER A 251 1.16 -2.17 -10.37
N CYS A 252 1.30 -0.87 -10.65
CA CYS A 252 2.04 0.02 -9.75
C CYS A 252 1.45 -0.05 -8.32
N SER A 253 0.12 -0.18 -8.22
CA SER A 253 -0.60 -0.32 -6.95
C SER A 253 -0.33 -1.62 -6.17
N SER A 254 0.34 -2.62 -6.77
CA SER A 254 0.76 -3.84 -6.07
C SER A 254 1.89 -3.59 -5.08
N CYS A 255 2.77 -2.63 -5.36
CA CYS A 255 3.85 -2.21 -4.46
C CYS A 255 3.57 -0.84 -3.85
N HIS A 256 2.84 0.03 -4.57
CA HIS A 256 2.48 1.38 -4.10
C HIS A 256 0.96 1.54 -3.89
N PRO A 257 0.33 0.78 -2.97
CA PRO A 257 -1.12 0.83 -2.77
C PRO A 257 -1.59 2.24 -2.36
N ASP A 258 -2.40 2.87 -3.22
CA ASP A 258 -2.89 4.24 -2.99
C ASP A 258 -1.73 5.26 -2.79
N GLY A 259 -0.60 5.03 -3.47
CA GLY A 259 0.61 5.86 -3.41
C GLY A 259 1.46 5.69 -2.14
N GLN A 260 1.07 4.76 -1.26
CA GLN A 260 1.78 4.43 -0.02
C GLN A 260 2.70 3.21 -0.23
N PRO A 261 3.71 2.98 0.62
CA PRO A 261 4.55 1.79 0.52
C PRO A 261 3.78 0.50 0.88
N ASP A 262 4.23 -0.65 0.36
CA ASP A 262 3.68 -1.98 0.66
C ASP A 262 4.31 -2.66 1.89
N GLY A 263 5.20 -1.97 2.60
CA GLY A 263 5.91 -2.47 3.77
C GLY A 263 6.93 -3.56 3.42
N ARG A 264 7.51 -3.54 2.21
CA ARG A 264 8.48 -4.54 1.74
C ARG A 264 9.78 -3.91 1.25
N THR A 265 10.87 -4.63 1.54
CA THR A 265 12.17 -4.46 0.88
C THR A 265 12.28 -5.47 -0.27
N TRP A 266 12.45 -4.96 -1.48
CA TRP A 266 12.57 -5.73 -2.71
C TRP A 266 14.04 -5.96 -3.09
N HIS A 267 14.36 -7.15 -3.60
CA HIS A 267 15.67 -7.44 -4.17
C HIS A 267 15.66 -6.98 -5.62
N ASN A 268 16.12 -5.76 -5.85
CA ASN A 268 16.21 -5.19 -7.18
C ASN A 268 17.60 -5.44 -7.80
N PRO A 269 17.76 -5.28 -9.13
CA PRO A 269 19.07 -5.40 -9.77
C PRO A 269 20.16 -4.51 -9.18
N GLU A 270 19.78 -3.34 -8.65
CA GLU A 270 20.63 -2.35 -7.98
C GLU A 270 20.94 -2.66 -6.51
N GLY A 271 20.25 -3.62 -5.90
CA GLY A 271 20.36 -3.95 -4.48
C GLY A 271 18.99 -3.99 -3.79
N LEU A 272 19.00 -4.11 -2.47
CA LEU A 272 17.80 -4.07 -1.64
C LEU A 272 17.22 -2.65 -1.63
N ARG A 273 15.92 -2.55 -1.95
CA ARG A 273 15.17 -1.30 -1.98
C ARG A 273 13.82 -1.45 -1.28
N ASN A 274 13.64 -0.71 -0.19
CA ASN A 274 12.38 -0.54 0.50
C ASN A 274 11.48 0.38 -0.32
N THR A 275 10.21 0.02 -0.46
CA THR A 275 9.27 0.82 -1.26
C THR A 275 9.07 2.21 -0.64
N GLN A 276 9.16 3.27 -1.45
CA GLN A 276 8.95 4.66 -1.01
C GLN A 276 7.50 5.13 -1.21
N SER A 277 7.08 6.12 -0.40
CA SER A 277 5.80 6.82 -0.56
C SER A 277 5.87 7.83 -1.71
N PHE A 278 4.74 8.10 -2.36
CA PHE A 278 4.61 9.21 -3.33
C PHE A 278 4.10 10.51 -2.71
N ALA A 279 3.83 10.55 -1.40
CA ALA A 279 3.38 11.76 -0.73
C ALA A 279 4.37 12.91 -0.97
N GLY A 280 3.88 13.99 -1.57
CA GLY A 280 4.64 15.18 -1.93
C GLY A 280 5.68 14.99 -3.03
N LEU A 281 5.62 13.91 -3.81
CA LEU A 281 6.64 13.55 -4.81
C LEU A 281 7.01 14.72 -5.72
N ARG A 282 6.02 15.53 -6.14
CA ARG A 282 6.23 16.70 -7.00
C ARG A 282 7.23 17.73 -6.46
N TRP A 283 7.52 17.71 -5.16
CA TRP A 283 8.42 18.63 -4.47
C TRP A 283 9.78 18.01 -4.16
N THR A 284 9.94 16.69 -4.34
CA THR A 284 11.06 15.92 -3.79
C THR A 284 11.75 15.05 -4.84
N HIS A 285 11.65 15.39 -6.13
CA HIS A 285 12.53 14.77 -7.13
C HIS A 285 14.00 14.98 -6.72
N PRO A 286 14.95 14.11 -7.12
CA PRO A 286 14.80 12.94 -8.01
C PRO A 286 14.04 11.76 -7.38
N VAL A 287 13.79 10.72 -8.18
CA VAL A 287 13.05 9.52 -7.78
C VAL A 287 14.03 8.36 -7.51
N HIS A 288 13.61 7.43 -6.64
CA HIS A 288 14.37 6.32 -6.07
C HIS A 288 15.44 6.72 -5.05
N TRP A 289 15.77 5.76 -4.18
CA TRP A 289 16.89 5.85 -3.24
C TRP A 289 18.21 6.25 -3.88
N SER A 290 18.49 5.81 -5.11
CA SER A 290 19.76 6.07 -5.80
C SER A 290 19.73 7.31 -6.70
N ALA A 291 18.66 8.12 -6.65
CA ALA A 291 18.45 9.28 -7.54
C ALA A 291 18.68 8.93 -9.03
N ASP A 292 18.31 7.71 -9.44
CA ASP A 292 18.63 7.18 -10.77
C ASP A 292 17.62 7.61 -11.85
N ARG A 293 16.61 8.41 -11.45
CA ARG A 293 15.58 8.99 -12.32
C ARG A 293 15.30 10.43 -11.91
N ASP A 294 15.41 11.35 -12.85
CA ASP A 294 15.10 12.76 -12.64
C ASP A 294 13.60 13.07 -12.85
N GLU A 295 12.86 12.17 -13.50
CA GLU A 295 11.42 12.31 -13.72
C GLU A 295 10.64 10.99 -13.65
N VAL A 296 9.33 11.08 -13.44
CA VAL A 296 8.46 9.88 -13.37
C VAL A 296 8.36 9.20 -14.72
N GLN A 297 8.49 9.94 -15.81
CA GLN A 297 8.42 9.42 -17.17
C GLN A 297 9.49 8.35 -17.45
N ASP A 298 10.61 8.35 -16.71
CA ASP A 298 11.62 7.30 -16.77
C ASP A 298 11.12 5.93 -16.28
N PHE A 299 9.97 5.85 -15.61
CA PHE A 299 9.33 4.57 -15.29
C PHE A 299 8.76 3.86 -16.52
N GLU A 300 8.81 4.47 -17.71
CA GLU A 300 8.66 3.75 -18.97
C GLU A 300 9.66 2.58 -19.07
N HIS A 301 10.89 2.73 -18.55
CA HIS A 301 11.86 1.63 -18.44
C HIS A 301 11.36 0.50 -17.54
N THR A 302 10.62 0.82 -16.47
CA THR A 302 10.03 -0.17 -15.57
C THR A 302 8.85 -0.89 -16.24
N ILE A 303 8.01 -0.15 -16.97
CA ILE A 303 6.86 -0.68 -17.74
C ILE A 303 7.35 -1.70 -18.76
N ARG A 304 8.37 -1.34 -19.56
CA ARG A 304 8.93 -2.21 -20.61
C ARG A 304 9.88 -3.27 -20.08
N GLY A 305 10.51 -2.99 -18.95
CA GLY A 305 11.54 -3.82 -18.35
C GLY A 305 11.01 -5.15 -17.80
N PRO A 306 11.90 -6.00 -17.27
CA PRO A 306 11.55 -7.34 -16.80
C PRO A 306 10.47 -7.38 -15.72
N LEU A 307 10.30 -6.29 -14.94
CA LEU A 307 9.32 -6.22 -13.88
C LEU A 307 7.89 -6.34 -14.40
N MET A 308 7.52 -5.48 -15.36
CA MET A 308 6.15 -5.36 -15.87
C MET A 308 5.99 -5.99 -17.26
N GLY A 309 7.02 -5.87 -18.11
CA GLY A 309 7.07 -6.45 -19.46
C GLY A 309 5.99 -5.92 -20.39
N GLY A 310 5.37 -4.78 -20.10
CA GLY A 310 4.38 -4.12 -20.94
C GLY A 310 4.97 -3.60 -22.24
N SER A 311 4.11 -3.24 -23.20
CA SER A 311 4.56 -2.62 -24.45
C SER A 311 5.08 -1.19 -24.28
N GLY A 312 4.77 -0.54 -23.14
CA GLY A 312 5.14 0.85 -22.89
C GLY A 312 4.10 1.85 -23.40
N LEU A 313 4.22 3.09 -22.92
CA LEU A 313 3.36 4.23 -23.23
C LEU A 313 3.97 5.16 -24.30
N ILE A 314 5.29 5.12 -24.51
CA ILE A 314 5.98 5.87 -25.58
C ILE A 314 5.90 5.11 -26.90
N LYS A 315 5.74 5.81 -28.03
CA LYS A 315 5.93 5.19 -29.35
C LYS A 315 7.41 5.22 -29.73
N GLY A 316 8.01 4.06 -29.97
CA GLY A 316 9.42 3.96 -30.39
C GLY A 316 10.40 3.89 -29.21
N ALA A 317 11.54 4.55 -29.36
CA ALA A 317 12.64 4.50 -28.41
C ALA A 317 12.39 5.38 -27.17
N VAL A 318 12.86 4.90 -26.02
CA VAL A 318 12.84 5.59 -24.72
C VAL A 318 14.25 6.11 -24.48
N ASP A 319 14.38 7.37 -24.04
CA ASP A 319 15.70 7.89 -23.71
C ASP A 319 16.20 7.27 -22.39
N PRO A 320 17.51 7.02 -22.26
CA PRO A 320 18.07 6.54 -21.00
C PRO A 320 17.77 7.52 -19.85
N SER A 321 17.53 7.02 -18.65
CA SER A 321 17.37 7.85 -17.46
C SER A 321 18.56 8.78 -17.23
N LEU A 322 18.32 9.96 -16.66
CA LEU A 322 19.32 11.01 -16.43
C LEU A 322 20.00 11.53 -17.73
N LYS A 323 19.29 11.46 -18.86
CA LYS A 323 19.70 12.02 -20.16
C LYS A 323 18.67 13.02 -20.66
N GLU A 324 18.21 12.85 -21.89
CA GLU A 324 17.17 13.69 -22.47
C GLU A 324 15.82 13.33 -21.84
N PRO A 325 14.95 14.32 -21.55
CA PRO A 325 13.66 14.06 -20.94
C PRO A 325 12.77 13.16 -21.81
N ASN A 326 12.10 12.22 -21.15
CA ASN A 326 11.00 11.43 -21.68
C ASN A 326 9.63 12.12 -21.53
N ARG A 327 9.53 13.22 -20.77
CA ARG A 327 8.34 14.10 -20.74
C ARG A 327 7.94 14.60 -22.13
N LEU A 328 6.63 14.79 -22.34
CA LEU A 328 6.02 15.25 -23.59
C LEU A 328 6.15 14.26 -24.77
N LYS A 329 6.73 13.08 -24.57
CA LYS A 329 6.77 12.04 -25.60
C LYS A 329 5.48 11.22 -25.69
N SER A 330 4.64 11.27 -24.65
CA SER A 330 3.38 10.54 -24.60
C SER A 330 2.43 11.13 -23.57
N ASP A 331 1.26 11.59 -24.02
CA ASP A 331 0.21 12.13 -23.16
C ASP A 331 -0.23 11.15 -22.05
N THR A 332 -0.19 9.84 -22.33
CA THR A 332 -0.57 8.82 -21.34
C THR A 332 0.53 8.57 -20.31
N LEU A 333 1.80 8.72 -20.69
CA LEU A 333 2.92 8.68 -19.76
C LEU A 333 2.94 9.94 -18.88
N ASP A 334 2.68 11.10 -19.48
CA ASP A 334 2.54 12.36 -18.74
C ASP A 334 1.31 12.34 -17.82
N ALA A 335 0.21 11.69 -18.22
CA ALA A 335 -0.92 11.43 -17.33
C ALA A 335 -0.52 10.56 -16.12
N LEU A 336 0.25 9.49 -16.33
CA LEU A 336 0.78 8.67 -15.23
C LEU A 336 1.67 9.50 -14.30
N ALA A 337 2.55 10.34 -14.84
CA ALA A 337 3.37 11.27 -14.08
C ALA A 337 2.55 12.31 -13.30
N ALA A 338 1.48 12.84 -13.89
CA ALA A 338 0.55 13.75 -13.23
C ALA A 338 -0.10 13.09 -12.01
N TYR A 339 -0.54 11.83 -12.15
CA TYR A 339 -1.13 11.09 -11.03
C TYR A 339 -0.14 10.83 -9.90
N THR A 340 1.06 10.31 -10.18
CA THR A 340 2.04 10.02 -9.12
C THR A 340 2.48 11.28 -8.39
N ASN A 341 2.62 12.40 -9.10
CA ASN A 341 2.96 13.70 -8.54
C ASN A 341 1.80 14.41 -7.82
N SER A 342 0.57 13.92 -7.94
CA SER A 342 -0.62 14.53 -7.31
C SER A 342 -0.86 14.15 -5.85
N HIS A 343 -0.03 13.27 -5.27
CA HIS A 343 -0.24 12.81 -3.89
C HIS A 343 0.24 13.88 -2.90
N ASP A 344 -0.69 14.45 -2.13
CA ASP A 344 -0.36 15.43 -1.11
C ASP A 344 0.18 14.81 0.18
N PHE A 345 0.77 15.66 1.02
CA PHE A 345 1.07 15.31 2.41
C PHE A 345 -0.22 15.27 3.23
N ILE A 346 -0.29 14.37 4.21
CA ILE A 346 -1.40 14.25 5.15
C ILE A 346 -0.85 14.47 6.55
N ILE A 347 -1.50 15.33 7.34
CA ILE A 347 -1.18 15.57 8.75
C ILE A 347 -1.06 14.24 9.50
N SER A 348 0.03 14.10 10.23
CA SER A 348 0.27 12.90 11.02
C SER A 348 -0.84 12.70 12.05
N PRO A 349 -1.36 11.46 12.23
CA PRO A 349 -2.30 11.17 13.30
C PRO A 349 -1.70 11.42 14.69
N PHE A 350 -0.37 11.46 14.83
CA PHE A 350 0.35 11.78 16.06
C PHE A 350 0.45 13.27 16.34
N ALA A 351 -0.05 14.12 15.43
CA ALA A 351 0.01 15.58 15.53
C ALA A 351 -1.34 16.26 15.26
N LYS A 352 -2.46 15.52 15.34
CA LYS A 352 -3.81 16.07 15.08
C LYS A 352 -4.14 17.27 15.97
N ASP A 353 -3.66 17.23 17.21
CA ASP A 353 -3.86 18.28 18.22
C ASP A 353 -2.60 19.14 18.41
N GLY A 354 -1.70 19.12 17.43
CA GLY A 354 -0.37 19.74 17.50
C GLY A 354 0.70 18.79 18.08
N LEU A 355 1.90 19.33 18.27
CA LEU A 355 3.02 18.58 18.86
C LEU A 355 2.78 18.31 20.35
N SER A 356 3.01 17.06 20.77
CA SER A 356 3.12 16.74 22.20
C SER A 356 4.38 17.36 22.81
N ASP A 357 4.43 17.50 24.14
CA ASP A 357 5.63 17.99 24.84
C ASP A 357 6.89 17.18 24.51
N SER A 358 6.73 15.86 24.33
CA SER A 358 7.81 14.97 23.93
C SER A 358 8.27 15.24 22.50
N ALA A 359 7.33 15.40 21.56
CA ALA A 359 7.64 15.75 20.18
C ALA A 359 8.25 17.16 20.07
N ALA A 360 7.85 18.12 20.91
CA ALA A 360 8.45 19.46 20.94
C ALA A 360 9.91 19.45 21.42
N ARG A 361 10.23 18.65 22.45
CA ARG A 361 11.63 18.40 22.86
C ARG A 361 12.40 17.67 21.76
N GLY A 362 11.76 16.69 21.10
CA GLY A 362 12.32 15.98 19.96
C GLY A 362 12.67 16.90 18.79
N LYS A 363 11.79 17.85 18.46
CA LYS A 363 12.05 18.88 17.44
C LYS A 363 13.31 19.68 17.78
N SER A 364 13.46 20.12 19.02
CA SER A 364 14.64 20.86 19.48
C SER A 364 15.93 20.02 19.36
N LEU A 365 15.85 18.71 19.62
CA LEU A 365 16.95 17.79 19.40
C LEU A 365 17.25 17.62 17.92
N PHE A 366 16.24 17.50 17.06
CA PHE A 366 16.39 17.32 15.61
C PHE A 366 17.08 18.52 14.94
N GLU A 367 16.72 19.73 15.35
CA GLU A 367 17.26 21.00 14.83
C GLU A 367 18.65 21.35 15.39
N SER A 368 19.11 20.61 16.40
CA SER A 368 20.39 20.87 17.06
C SER A 368 21.59 20.64 16.14
N ALA A 369 22.53 21.58 16.13
CA ALA A 369 23.81 21.41 15.46
C ALA A 369 24.65 20.23 16.01
N LYS A 370 24.32 19.72 17.21
CA LYS A 370 24.97 18.53 17.79
C LYS A 370 24.50 17.24 17.13
N THR A 371 23.20 17.08 16.90
CA THR A 371 22.59 15.87 16.31
C THR A 371 22.66 15.88 14.78
N LYS A 372 22.66 17.07 14.16
CA LYS A 372 22.84 17.29 12.72
C LYS A 372 21.76 16.70 11.82
N CYS A 373 20.60 16.29 12.34
CA CYS A 373 19.52 15.75 11.49
C CYS A 373 19.07 16.77 10.44
N ALA A 374 18.91 18.02 10.87
CA ALA A 374 18.51 19.15 10.02
C ALA A 374 19.60 19.65 9.06
N THR A 375 20.73 18.95 8.86
CA THR A 375 21.69 19.31 7.79
C THR A 375 21.29 18.76 6.44
N CYS A 376 20.61 17.61 6.41
CA CYS A 376 20.11 16.98 5.19
C CYS A 376 18.57 16.97 5.18
N HIS A 377 17.92 16.68 6.31
CA HIS A 377 16.46 16.76 6.41
C HIS A 377 16.00 18.19 6.69
N THR A 378 16.10 19.03 5.67
CA THR A 378 15.92 20.48 5.77
C THR A 378 14.58 20.97 5.23
N GLY A 379 14.22 22.20 5.58
CA GLY A 379 13.12 22.93 4.97
C GLY A 379 11.74 22.33 5.23
N PRO A 380 10.71 22.83 4.54
CA PRO A 380 9.32 22.47 4.81
C PRO A 380 8.94 21.05 4.39
N VAL A 381 9.77 20.39 3.56
CA VAL A 381 9.59 19.00 3.11
C VAL A 381 10.52 18.02 3.82
N PHE A 382 11.33 18.46 4.79
CA PHE A 382 12.24 17.61 5.56
C PHE A 382 13.18 16.75 4.69
N THR A 383 13.70 17.36 3.62
CA THR A 383 14.71 16.81 2.72
C THR A 383 15.43 17.96 2.02
N ASP A 384 16.70 17.77 1.69
CA ASP A 384 17.48 18.70 0.88
C ASP A 384 17.44 18.38 -0.63
N SER A 385 16.69 17.34 -1.01
CA SER A 385 16.32 16.98 -2.38
C SER A 385 15.24 17.91 -2.92
N ALA A 386 15.36 18.26 -4.20
CA ALA A 386 14.44 19.16 -4.88
C ALA A 386 14.46 18.93 -6.40
N PRO A 387 13.39 19.26 -7.14
CA PRO A 387 13.36 19.25 -8.60
C PRO A 387 14.33 20.26 -9.23
N VAL A 388 15.61 19.89 -9.30
CA VAL A 388 16.71 20.69 -9.83
C VAL A 388 17.39 19.98 -10.99
N ALA A 389 18.35 20.63 -11.65
CA ALA A 389 19.14 19.99 -12.70
C ALA A 389 19.92 18.79 -12.13
N ILE A 390 20.11 17.74 -12.94
CA ILE A 390 20.78 16.47 -12.57
C ILE A 390 22.14 16.71 -11.89
N SER A 391 22.93 17.68 -12.38
CA SER A 391 24.25 18.03 -11.81
C SER A 391 24.20 18.60 -10.39
N ALA A 392 23.03 19.00 -9.91
CA ALA A 392 22.80 19.56 -8.59
C ALA A 392 22.11 18.60 -7.62
N PHE A 393 21.87 17.34 -8.01
CA PHE A 393 21.33 16.32 -7.10
C PHE A 393 22.25 16.13 -5.90
N LYS A 394 21.65 16.06 -4.72
CA LYS A 394 22.34 15.82 -3.46
C LYS A 394 22.11 14.38 -3.05
N MET A 395 23.21 13.66 -2.85
CA MET A 395 23.17 12.31 -2.30
C MET A 395 24.16 12.21 -1.14
N HIS A 396 23.81 11.46 -0.10
CA HIS A 396 24.59 11.39 1.13
C HIS A 396 24.93 9.94 1.47
N ASP A 397 26.16 9.72 1.94
CA ASP A 397 26.56 8.44 2.53
C ASP A 397 26.35 8.53 4.03
N VAL A 398 25.31 7.83 4.50
CA VAL A 398 24.94 7.74 5.92
C VAL A 398 25.45 6.44 6.57
N GLY A 399 26.40 5.75 5.92
CA GLY A 399 27.04 4.55 6.45
C GLY A 399 26.29 3.24 6.22
N THR A 400 25.16 3.25 5.50
CA THR A 400 24.29 2.07 5.31
C THR A 400 24.56 1.32 4.01
N GLY A 401 25.27 1.92 3.05
CA GLY A 401 25.45 1.31 1.73
C GLY A 401 26.25 0.01 1.70
N ASN A 402 27.09 -0.22 2.70
CA ASN A 402 27.88 -1.46 2.83
C ASN A 402 27.14 -2.56 3.61
N ASP A 403 25.93 -2.28 4.10
CA ASP A 403 25.13 -3.25 4.87
C ASP A 403 24.31 -4.18 3.97
N ASP A 404 24.30 -3.94 2.67
CA ASP A 404 23.69 -4.81 1.67
C ASP A 404 24.77 -5.35 0.72
N GLU A 405 25.05 -6.65 0.81
CA GLU A 405 26.01 -7.34 -0.06
C GLU A 405 25.60 -7.31 -1.55
N SER A 406 24.33 -7.03 -1.85
CA SER A 406 23.79 -6.94 -3.21
C SER A 406 23.79 -5.52 -3.78
N GLU A 407 24.21 -4.51 -3.02
CA GLU A 407 24.26 -3.11 -3.45
C GLU A 407 25.21 -2.91 -4.64
N LYS A 408 24.74 -2.19 -5.68
CA LYS A 408 25.52 -1.92 -6.91
C LYS A 408 25.60 -0.47 -7.33
N MET A 409 24.79 0.42 -6.75
CA MET A 409 24.75 1.83 -7.09
C MET A 409 25.62 2.69 -6.16
N GLY A 410 26.16 2.08 -5.12
CA GLY A 410 27.12 2.70 -4.21
C GLY A 410 26.44 3.34 -2.99
N PRO A 411 27.25 3.88 -2.07
CA PRO A 411 26.79 4.06 -0.70
C PRO A 411 26.05 5.39 -0.45
N ARG A 412 25.87 6.20 -1.50
CA ARG A 412 25.20 7.50 -1.40
C ARG A 412 23.76 7.37 -1.89
N TYR A 413 22.84 7.91 -1.10
CA TYR A 413 21.41 7.87 -1.41
C TYR A 413 20.81 9.28 -1.40
N ASP A 414 19.75 9.47 -2.17
CA ASP A 414 18.87 10.62 -2.07
C ASP A 414 18.27 10.71 -0.66
N THR A 415 18.13 11.93 -0.12
CA THR A 415 17.53 12.12 1.21
C THR A 415 16.01 11.99 1.10
N PRO A 416 15.37 10.92 1.62
CA PRO A 416 13.91 10.85 1.57
C PRO A 416 13.28 11.93 2.46
N THR A 417 12.14 12.48 2.04
CA THR A 417 11.31 13.30 2.93
C THR A 417 10.92 12.52 4.19
N LEU A 418 10.97 13.18 5.35
CA LEU A 418 10.47 12.61 6.60
C LEU A 418 8.96 12.84 6.81
N LEU A 419 8.30 13.58 5.91
CA LEU A 419 6.87 13.82 6.02
C LEU A 419 6.09 12.51 5.76
N GLY A 420 5.39 12.03 6.79
CA GLY A 420 4.70 10.76 6.75
C GLY A 420 5.59 9.55 7.07
N VAL A 421 6.80 9.74 7.60
CA VAL A 421 7.72 8.64 7.93
C VAL A 421 7.13 7.63 8.92
N TYR A 422 6.19 8.06 9.78
CA TYR A 422 5.54 7.21 10.79
C TYR A 422 4.86 5.94 10.24
N ARG A 423 4.58 5.86 8.93
CA ARG A 423 3.89 4.73 8.29
C ARG A 423 4.71 3.98 7.26
N SER A 424 6.01 4.27 7.15
CA SER A 424 6.86 3.73 6.07
C SER A 424 7.78 2.60 6.49
N ALA A 425 7.60 2.02 7.69
CA ALA A 425 8.40 0.89 8.15
C ALA A 425 8.31 -0.30 7.16
N PRO A 426 9.41 -1.07 6.99
CA PRO A 426 10.72 -0.88 7.60
C PRO A 426 11.47 0.34 7.02
N TYR A 427 12.56 0.77 7.65
CA TYR A 427 13.27 2.01 7.31
C TYR A 427 14.64 1.74 6.69
N LEU A 428 15.19 2.78 6.05
CA LEU A 428 16.40 2.77 5.22
C LEU A 428 16.20 2.05 3.87
N HIS A 429 17.11 2.26 2.92
CA HIS A 429 17.01 1.69 1.58
C HIS A 429 16.91 0.16 1.60
N HIS A 430 17.65 -0.51 2.48
CA HIS A 430 17.62 -1.97 2.62
C HIS A 430 16.56 -2.48 3.63
N GLY A 431 15.82 -1.58 4.30
CA GLY A 431 14.76 -1.95 5.26
C GLY A 431 15.23 -2.75 6.48
N LYS A 432 16.44 -2.52 7.01
CA LYS A 432 16.93 -3.28 8.19
C LYS A 432 16.43 -2.70 9.51
N ALA A 433 16.20 -1.40 9.57
CA ALA A 433 15.58 -0.77 10.73
C ALA A 433 14.09 -1.09 10.76
N LEU A 434 13.60 -1.79 11.78
CA LEU A 434 12.18 -2.12 11.90
C LEU A 434 11.39 -0.99 12.55
N THR A 435 12.06 -0.17 13.36
CA THR A 435 11.50 0.97 14.08
C THR A 435 12.30 2.24 13.80
N LEU A 436 11.69 3.41 14.04
CA LEU A 436 12.41 4.69 14.01
C LEU A 436 13.50 4.75 15.08
N ARG A 437 13.32 4.03 16.20
CA ARG A 437 14.35 3.92 17.23
C ARG A 437 15.58 3.21 16.67
N ASP A 438 15.40 2.12 15.92
CA ASP A 438 16.51 1.38 15.30
C ASP A 438 17.30 2.27 14.34
N VAL A 439 16.62 3.14 13.56
CA VAL A 439 17.28 4.14 12.70
C VAL A 439 18.19 5.07 13.51
N LEU A 440 17.76 5.47 14.71
CA LEU A 440 18.51 6.40 15.56
C LEU A 440 19.56 5.71 16.44
N THR A 441 19.56 4.38 16.54
CA THR A 441 20.43 3.62 17.44
C THR A 441 21.18 2.50 16.72
N THR A 442 20.57 1.33 16.53
CA THR A 442 21.25 0.10 16.08
C THR A 442 21.69 0.16 14.62
N GLU A 443 20.95 0.89 13.78
CA GLU A 443 21.24 1.09 12.35
C GLU A 443 21.90 2.46 12.08
N ASN A 444 22.40 3.15 13.11
CA ASN A 444 23.20 4.37 13.00
C ASN A 444 24.67 4.13 13.37
N LYS A 445 25.38 3.35 12.55
CA LYS A 445 26.77 2.99 12.81
C LYS A 445 27.68 4.22 12.78
N ASP A 446 28.52 4.35 13.80
CA ASP A 446 29.50 5.43 13.95
C ASP A 446 28.90 6.85 13.84
N ASP A 447 27.62 7.03 14.20
CA ASP A 447 26.91 8.32 14.13
C ASP A 447 26.92 8.96 12.71
N LYS A 448 26.93 8.13 11.66
CA LYS A 448 26.95 8.59 10.26
C LYS A 448 25.59 9.11 9.77
N HIS A 449 24.50 8.70 10.40
CA HIS A 449 23.15 9.17 10.10
C HIS A 449 22.64 10.14 11.18
N GLY A 450 23.43 11.18 11.45
CA GLY A 450 23.25 12.07 12.59
C GLY A 450 23.95 11.54 13.84
N VAL A 451 24.23 12.44 14.78
CA VAL A 451 24.99 12.10 15.99
C VAL A 451 24.04 11.88 17.15
N THR A 452 23.80 10.62 17.51
CA THR A 452 22.81 10.23 18.51
C THR A 452 23.41 9.48 19.69
N SER A 453 24.65 8.99 19.61
CA SER A 453 25.32 8.23 20.68
C SER A 453 25.41 8.96 22.03
N HIS A 454 25.38 10.29 22.02
CA HIS A 454 25.42 11.14 23.21
C HIS A 454 24.05 11.38 23.85
N LEU A 455 22.95 10.94 23.22
CA LEU A 455 21.60 11.15 23.69
C LEU A 455 21.20 10.06 24.69
N SER A 456 20.49 10.46 25.73
CA SER A 456 19.83 9.52 26.65
C SER A 456 18.66 8.80 25.97
N GLU A 457 18.20 7.69 26.55
CA GLU A 457 17.05 6.96 26.02
C GLU A 457 15.77 7.81 25.93
N THR A 458 15.58 8.73 26.88
CA THR A 458 14.45 9.67 26.88
C THR A 458 14.54 10.65 25.71
N GLN A 459 15.74 11.15 25.41
CA GLN A 459 15.97 12.04 24.27
C GLN A 459 15.79 11.32 22.92
N ILE A 460 16.19 10.05 22.84
CA ILE A 460 15.88 9.22 21.66
C ILE A 460 14.37 9.03 21.50
N ASN A 461 13.64 8.79 22.60
CA ASN A 461 12.17 8.67 22.54
C ASN A 461 11.52 10.00 22.12
N ASP A 462 11.99 11.13 22.64
CA ASP A 462 11.52 12.46 22.22
C ASP A 462 11.73 12.67 20.71
N LEU A 463 12.90 12.31 20.16
CA LEU A 463 13.15 12.33 18.71
C LEU A 463 12.20 11.41 17.93
N VAL A 464 11.95 10.19 18.41
CA VAL A 464 10.99 9.27 17.78
C VAL A 464 9.59 9.87 17.74
N GLU A 465 9.12 10.48 18.83
CA GLU A 465 7.81 11.14 18.86
C GLU A 465 7.74 12.33 17.90
N PHE A 466 8.83 13.10 17.75
CA PHE A 466 8.89 14.14 16.72
C PHE A 466 8.82 13.57 15.31
N LEU A 467 9.61 12.54 14.98
CA LEU A 467 9.57 11.90 13.65
C LEU A 467 8.18 11.34 13.34
N LYS A 468 7.51 10.74 14.33
CA LYS A 468 6.14 10.26 14.19
C LYS A 468 5.15 11.38 13.88
N SER A 469 5.38 12.57 14.43
CA SER A 469 4.51 13.74 14.27
C SER A 469 4.57 14.39 12.89
N LEU A 470 5.53 14.04 12.03
CA LEU A 470 5.70 14.69 10.72
C LEU A 470 4.71 14.17 9.65
N PRO A 471 4.00 15.05 8.92
CA PRO A 471 3.88 16.51 9.14
C PRO A 471 2.95 16.85 10.31
N TYR A 472 3.37 17.81 11.15
CA TYR A 472 2.57 18.30 12.28
C TYR A 472 1.79 19.58 11.95
N GLU A 473 2.05 20.17 10.78
CA GLU A 473 1.36 21.32 10.20
C GLU A 473 1.29 21.16 8.68
N ASP A 474 0.39 21.87 8.01
CA ASP A 474 0.28 21.81 6.55
C ASP A 474 1.50 22.51 5.92
N PRO A 475 2.40 21.77 5.22
CA PRO A 475 3.63 22.35 4.70
C PRO A 475 3.39 23.21 3.45
N THR A 476 2.19 23.27 2.89
CA THR A 476 1.91 23.85 1.56
C THR A 476 2.35 25.31 1.44
N ASN A 477 2.07 26.14 2.44
CA ASN A 477 2.42 27.57 2.40
C ASN A 477 3.93 27.78 2.52
N ASP A 478 4.59 26.99 3.36
CA ASP A 478 6.04 27.08 3.55
C ASP A 478 6.78 26.56 2.33
N ILE A 479 6.29 25.50 1.67
CA ILE A 479 6.80 25.02 0.39
C ILE A 479 6.74 26.14 -0.66
N LYS A 480 5.58 26.80 -0.82
CA LYS A 480 5.44 27.92 -1.76
C LYS A 480 6.40 29.07 -1.45
N SER A 481 6.62 29.34 -0.17
CA SER A 481 7.50 30.43 0.28
C SER A 481 8.99 30.09 0.20
N SER A 482 9.34 28.80 0.21
CA SER A 482 10.72 28.31 0.16
C SER A 482 11.41 28.47 -1.21
N GLY A 483 10.63 28.73 -2.26
CA GLY A 483 11.14 28.82 -3.63
C GLY A 483 11.42 27.47 -4.31
N ILE A 484 11.12 26.34 -3.65
CA ILE A 484 11.14 25.02 -4.29
C ILE A 484 10.15 25.04 -5.46
N LYS A 485 10.65 24.70 -6.65
CA LYS A 485 9.81 24.58 -7.84
C LYS A 485 9.23 23.18 -7.88
N ALA A 486 7.91 23.10 -8.03
CA ALA A 486 7.25 21.83 -8.25
C ALA A 486 7.64 21.27 -9.62
N VAL A 487 7.62 19.94 -9.74
CA VAL A 487 7.54 19.31 -11.06
C VAL A 487 6.21 19.66 -11.71
N ASP A 488 6.29 20.28 -12.88
CA ASP A 488 5.15 20.56 -13.75
C ASP A 488 4.71 19.30 -14.49
N PHE A 489 3.41 19.11 -14.65
CA PHE A 489 2.79 18.00 -15.39
C PHE A 489 1.50 18.43 -16.09
#